data_AF-X0Y7B9-F1
#
_entry.id   AF-X0Y7B9-F1
#
_cell.length_a   1.000
_cell.length_b   1.000
_cell.length_c   1.000
_cell.angle_alpha   90.00
_cell.angle_beta   90.00
_cell.angle_gamma   90.00
#
_symmetry.space_group_name_H-M   'P 1'
#
loop_
_entity.id
_entity.type
_entity.pdbx_description
1 polymer ?
#
loop_
_entity_poly.entity_id
_entity_poly.type
_entity_poly.pdbx_seq_one_letter_code
_entity_poly.pdbx_strand_id
1 'polypeptide(L)'
;YVKLQGKKKFYGWIAYDSKNKFIIDFVIGVRNDETLEQLFIKLKRFRGKVKLVLIDGYQGYEKFISSYLGIKRKKPVTGVINKSRFNKKTGRFYTYGLFGKSGKTVDKIIQELGIGTTISTALIENLNSFIRDNVQYMKRRSKGLSRVFDWMVDIFVGYFFFHNFVKPHWGLSKRSSKNWIEIGVTPAMSCGITFTQFSLYGILTFSPTLD
;
A
#
# COMPACT_ATOMS: atom_id res chain seq x y z
N TYR A 1 4.07 12.09 -5.29
CA TYR A 1 3.76 12.80 -6.54
C TYR A 1 4.80 12.39 -7.56
N VAL A 2 4.39 12.24 -8.81
CA VAL A 2 5.26 11.88 -9.93
C VAL A 2 5.48 13.13 -10.79
N LYS A 3 6.68 13.27 -11.36
CA LYS A 3 7.03 14.35 -12.27
C LYS A 3 6.96 13.83 -13.71
N LEU A 4 6.09 14.44 -14.52
CA LEU A 4 6.04 14.22 -15.96
C LEU A 4 6.55 15.49 -16.65
N GLN A 5 7.62 15.36 -17.45
CA GLN A 5 8.24 16.49 -18.18
C GLN A 5 8.41 17.77 -17.31
N GLY A 6 8.87 17.62 -16.07
CA GLY A 6 9.13 18.75 -15.16
C GLY A 6 7.89 19.33 -14.44
N LYS A 7 6.66 18.95 -14.81
CA LYS A 7 5.43 19.37 -14.12
C LYS A 7 5.02 18.35 -13.05
N LYS A 8 4.67 18.82 -11.84
CA LYS A 8 4.04 17.99 -10.80
C LYS A 8 2.58 17.80 -11.19
N LYS A 9 2.22 16.63 -11.73
CA LYS A 9 0.85 16.40 -12.23
C LYS A 9 0.13 15.20 -11.62
N PHE A 10 0.86 14.24 -11.05
CA PHE A 10 0.26 12.95 -10.70
C PHE A 10 0.62 12.48 -9.29
N TYR A 11 -0.28 11.71 -8.70
CA TYR A 11 -0.21 11.07 -7.40
C TYR A 11 -0.47 9.56 -7.59
N GLY A 12 0.14 8.75 -6.74
CA GLY A 12 -0.12 7.32 -6.69
C GLY A 12 -0.99 7.03 -5.47
N TRP A 13 -2.14 6.40 -5.70
CA TRP A 13 -2.96 5.79 -4.66
C TRP A 13 -2.65 4.31 -4.60
N ILE A 14 -2.45 3.77 -3.40
CA ILE A 14 -2.02 2.38 -3.20
C ILE A 14 -2.91 1.75 -2.14
N ALA A 15 -3.38 0.54 -2.44
CA ALA A 15 -4.01 -0.34 -1.48
C ALA A 15 -2.97 -1.38 -1.03
N TYR A 16 -2.84 -1.59 0.28
CA TYR A 16 -1.77 -2.40 0.85
C TYR A 16 -2.30 -3.25 2.02
N ASP A 17 -2.01 -4.54 1.98
CA ASP A 17 -2.21 -5.45 3.10
C ASP A 17 -1.03 -5.31 4.07
N SER A 18 -1.30 -4.69 5.21
CA SER A 18 -0.29 -4.43 6.23
C SER A 18 0.19 -5.68 6.96
N LYS A 19 -0.60 -6.75 7.00
CA LYS A 19 -0.23 -8.01 7.65
C LYS A 19 0.72 -8.81 6.76
N ASN A 20 0.29 -9.09 5.54
CA ASN A 20 1.07 -9.91 4.58
C ASN A 20 2.04 -9.09 3.74
N LYS A 21 2.13 -7.78 3.97
CA LYS A 21 3.01 -6.84 3.27
C LYS A 21 2.78 -6.78 1.76
N PHE A 22 1.60 -7.21 1.31
CA PHE A 22 1.23 -7.36 -0.08
C PHE A 22 0.65 -6.06 -0.60
N ILE A 23 1.19 -5.54 -1.71
CA ILE A 23 0.53 -4.44 -2.40
C ILE A 23 -0.65 -5.07 -3.14
N ILE A 24 -1.87 -4.60 -2.88
CA ILE A 24 -3.10 -5.19 -3.43
C ILE A 24 -3.38 -4.62 -4.82
N ASP A 25 -3.26 -3.31 -4.95
CA ASP A 25 -3.49 -2.58 -6.19
C ASP A 25 -2.95 -1.16 -6.10
N PHE A 26 -2.84 -0.49 -7.23
CA PHE A 26 -2.49 0.92 -7.31
C PHE A 26 -3.19 1.63 -8.49
N VAL A 27 -3.30 2.94 -8.37
CA VAL A 27 -3.71 3.83 -9.46
C VAL A 27 -2.83 5.07 -9.41
N ILE A 28 -2.34 5.48 -10.58
CA ILE A 28 -1.62 6.76 -10.75
C ILE A 28 -2.56 7.71 -11.49
N GLY A 29 -2.64 8.95 -11.05
CA GLY A 29 -3.49 9.95 -11.71
C GLY A 29 -3.46 11.27 -10.97
N VAL A 30 -4.39 12.17 -11.28
CA VAL A 30 -4.50 13.44 -10.56
C VAL A 30 -4.97 13.16 -9.13
N ARG A 31 -4.62 14.03 -8.16
CA ARG A 31 -5.15 13.89 -6.79
C ARG A 31 -6.58 14.41 -6.73
N ASN A 32 -7.51 13.62 -7.24
CA ASN A 32 -8.93 13.89 -7.22
C ASN A 32 -9.72 12.61 -6.90
N ASP A 33 -11.02 12.80 -6.69
CA ASP A 33 -11.93 11.72 -6.34
C ASP A 33 -12.11 10.71 -7.50
N GLU A 34 -12.10 11.16 -8.75
CA GLU A 34 -12.22 10.29 -9.93
C GLU A 34 -11.09 9.25 -9.98
N THR A 35 -9.84 9.70 -9.79
CA THR A 35 -8.68 8.80 -9.75
C THR A 35 -8.75 7.87 -8.55
N LEU A 36 -9.19 8.37 -7.38
CA LEU A 36 -9.33 7.55 -6.19
C LEU A 36 -10.42 6.48 -6.35
N GLU A 37 -11.52 6.81 -7.01
CA GLU A 37 -12.62 5.88 -7.29
C GLU A 37 -12.16 4.68 -8.10
N GLN A 38 -11.30 4.89 -9.10
CA GLN A 38 -10.72 3.79 -9.89
C GLN A 38 -10.04 2.75 -9.01
N LEU A 39 -9.34 3.18 -7.93
CA LEU A 39 -8.76 2.23 -6.98
C LEU A 39 -9.85 1.46 -6.24
N PHE A 40 -10.88 2.13 -5.76
CA PHE A 40 -11.97 1.50 -5.00
C PHE A 40 -12.85 0.56 -5.84
N ILE A 41 -13.03 0.84 -7.14
CA ILE A 41 -13.68 -0.07 -8.08
C ILE A 41 -12.95 -1.43 -8.07
N LYS A 42 -11.62 -1.43 -8.15
CA LYS A 42 -10.81 -2.65 -8.09
C LYS A 42 -10.90 -3.33 -6.72
N LEU A 43 -11.02 -2.55 -5.64
CA LEU A 43 -11.16 -3.08 -4.28
C LEU A 43 -12.56 -3.61 -3.95
N LYS A 44 -13.57 -3.41 -4.81
CA LYS A 44 -14.94 -3.90 -4.62
C LYS A 44 -15.01 -5.40 -4.34
N ARG A 45 -14.05 -6.20 -4.83
CA ARG A 45 -13.94 -7.65 -4.54
C ARG A 45 -13.78 -7.98 -3.05
N PHE A 46 -13.36 -7.03 -2.22
CA PHE A 46 -13.21 -7.17 -0.77
C PHE A 46 -14.43 -6.67 0.03
N ARG A 47 -15.50 -6.28 -0.65
CA ARG A 47 -16.72 -5.75 -0.02
C ARG A 47 -17.24 -6.69 1.07
N GLY A 48 -17.41 -6.14 2.28
CA GLY A 48 -17.87 -6.87 3.48
C GLY A 48 -16.87 -7.84 4.10
N LYS A 49 -15.70 -8.04 3.49
CA LYS A 49 -14.64 -8.94 3.97
C LYS A 49 -13.55 -8.19 4.75
N VAL A 50 -13.48 -6.86 4.59
CA VAL A 50 -12.49 -6.02 5.26
C VAL A 50 -12.93 -5.70 6.69
N LYS A 51 -12.14 -6.10 7.68
CA LYS A 51 -12.37 -5.76 9.10
C LYS A 51 -11.93 -4.33 9.42
N LEU A 52 -10.74 -3.95 8.94
CA LEU A 52 -10.06 -2.69 9.26
C LEU A 52 -9.55 -2.02 7.98
N VAL A 53 -9.78 -0.71 7.85
CA VAL A 53 -9.15 0.15 6.84
C VAL A 53 -8.38 1.26 7.56
N LEU A 54 -7.14 1.52 7.14
CA LEU A 54 -6.34 2.64 7.62
C LEU A 54 -6.08 3.61 6.48
N ILE A 55 -6.40 4.88 6.68
CA ILE A 55 -6.28 5.94 5.66
C ILE A 55 -5.60 7.18 6.21
N ASP A 56 -5.13 8.04 5.31
CA ASP A 56 -4.77 9.41 5.67
C ASP A 56 -6.02 10.31 5.77
N GLY A 57 -5.81 11.57 6.14
CA GLY A 57 -6.88 12.55 6.35
C GLY A 57 -7.59 13.07 5.08
N TYR A 58 -7.44 12.44 3.90
CA TYR A 58 -8.18 12.84 2.71
C TYR A 58 -9.68 12.50 2.83
N GLN A 59 -10.53 13.53 2.71
CA GLN A 59 -11.97 13.40 2.96
C GLN A 59 -12.69 12.47 1.97
N GLY A 60 -12.20 12.38 0.72
CA GLY A 60 -12.81 11.53 -0.31
C GLY A 60 -12.82 10.03 0.02
N TYR A 61 -11.99 9.56 0.96
CA TYR A 61 -11.99 8.15 1.35
C TYR A 61 -13.31 7.70 1.97
N GLU A 62 -13.99 8.57 2.74
CA GLU A 62 -15.17 8.17 3.51
C GLU A 62 -16.30 7.68 2.60
N LYS A 63 -16.60 8.44 1.53
CA LYS A 63 -17.63 8.07 0.56
C LYS A 63 -17.29 6.76 -0.14
N PHE A 64 -16.04 6.56 -0.55
CA PHE A 64 -15.65 5.37 -1.31
C PHE A 64 -15.56 4.11 -0.45
N ILE A 65 -15.08 4.21 0.79
CA ILE A 65 -15.12 3.09 1.74
C ILE A 65 -16.58 2.65 1.96
N SER A 66 -17.49 3.61 2.12
CA SER A 66 -18.92 3.31 2.29
C SER A 66 -19.52 2.61 1.06
N SER A 67 -19.24 3.12 -0.15
CA SER A 67 -19.82 2.61 -1.41
C SER A 67 -19.24 1.27 -1.84
N TYR A 68 -17.92 1.10 -1.73
CA TYR A 68 -17.21 -0.03 -2.33
C TYR A 68 -16.84 -1.14 -1.34
N LEU A 69 -16.58 -0.82 -0.08
CA LEU A 69 -16.15 -1.81 0.93
C LEU A 69 -17.25 -2.16 1.93
N GLY A 70 -18.22 -1.28 2.17
CA GLY A 70 -19.34 -1.52 3.07
C GLY A 70 -20.43 -2.44 2.47
N ILE A 71 -21.15 -3.18 3.32
CA ILE A 71 -22.36 -3.94 2.95
C ILE A 71 -23.54 -3.47 3.79
N LYS A 72 -24.63 -3.05 3.13
CA LYS A 72 -25.83 -2.51 3.80
C LYS A 72 -25.43 -1.41 4.80
N ARG A 73 -25.76 -1.58 6.09
CA ARG A 73 -25.40 -0.67 7.18
C ARG A 73 -24.03 -0.97 7.82
N LYS A 74 -23.35 -2.05 7.43
CA LYS A 74 -22.05 -2.45 8.01
C LYS A 74 -20.91 -1.88 7.16
N LYS A 75 -20.08 -1.05 7.78
CA LYS A 75 -18.85 -0.47 7.19
C LYS A 75 -17.63 -1.07 7.90
N PRO A 76 -16.49 -1.22 7.21
CA PRO A 76 -15.26 -1.62 7.88
C PRO A 76 -14.90 -0.61 8.96
N VAL A 77 -14.35 -1.09 10.08
CA VAL A 77 -13.78 -0.16 11.06
C VAL A 77 -12.66 0.61 10.38
N THR A 78 -12.68 1.93 10.48
CA THR A 78 -11.76 2.77 9.71
C THR A 78 -11.01 3.71 10.65
N GLY A 79 -9.68 3.63 10.62
CA GLY A 79 -8.78 4.52 11.32
C GLY A 79 -8.21 5.58 10.39
N VAL A 80 -8.17 6.81 10.86
CA VAL A 80 -7.64 7.96 10.12
C VAL A 80 -6.43 8.51 10.85
N ILE A 81 -5.40 8.83 10.09
CA ILE A 81 -4.30 9.68 10.56
C ILE A 81 -4.30 11.01 9.82
N ASN A 82 -4.52 12.10 10.56
CA ASN A 82 -4.53 13.43 10.00
C ASN A 82 -3.17 14.10 10.16
N LYS A 83 -2.36 14.03 9.09
CA LYS A 83 -1.02 14.63 9.02
C LYS A 83 -1.01 16.16 9.06
N SER A 84 -2.14 16.83 8.79
CA SER A 84 -2.21 18.30 8.88
C SER A 84 -2.40 18.79 10.31
N ARG A 85 -2.71 17.90 11.26
CA ARG A 85 -2.93 18.22 12.67
C ARG A 85 -1.91 17.49 13.53
N PHE A 86 -0.81 18.16 13.85
CA PHE A 86 0.22 17.66 14.77
C PHE A 86 0.04 18.27 16.16
N ASN A 87 -0.05 17.43 17.18
CA ASN A 87 -0.09 17.87 18.56
C ASN A 87 1.33 17.89 19.14
N LYS A 88 1.88 19.09 19.28
CA LYS A 88 3.24 19.33 19.82
C LYS A 88 3.43 18.81 21.24
N LYS A 89 2.39 18.86 22.10
CA LYS A 89 2.47 18.40 23.50
C LYS A 89 2.65 16.89 23.59
N THR A 90 1.93 16.15 22.74
CA THR A 90 2.00 14.68 22.72
C THR A 90 3.06 14.14 21.75
N GLY A 91 3.65 14.99 20.90
CA GLY A 91 4.58 14.59 19.85
C GLY A 91 3.96 13.69 18.77
N ARG A 92 2.64 13.75 18.54
CA ARG A 92 1.90 12.81 17.69
C ARG A 92 0.92 13.53 16.77
N PHE A 93 0.66 12.92 15.60
CA PHE A 93 -0.42 13.35 14.71
C PHE A 93 -1.78 12.97 15.29
N TYR A 94 -2.81 13.75 14.94
CA TYR A 94 -4.17 13.46 15.35
C TYR A 94 -4.68 12.19 14.66
N THR A 95 -5.22 11.27 15.44
CA THR A 95 -5.81 10.01 14.96
C THR A 95 -7.22 9.86 15.49
N TYR A 96 -8.10 9.30 14.67
CA TYR A 96 -9.51 9.08 15.02
C TYR A 96 -10.11 7.95 14.20
N GLY A 97 -11.25 7.44 14.65
CA GLY A 97 -12.04 6.48 13.88
C GLY A 97 -13.15 7.17 13.08
N LEU A 98 -13.53 6.59 11.95
CA LEU A 98 -14.71 7.00 11.18
C LEU A 98 -15.93 6.13 11.51
N PHE A 99 -17.08 6.51 10.97
CA PHE A 99 -18.34 5.76 11.05
C PHE A 99 -18.77 5.46 12.49
N GLY A 100 -18.63 6.45 13.37
CA GLY A 100 -19.02 6.34 14.78
C GLY A 100 -18.11 5.44 15.62
N LYS A 101 -16.90 5.13 15.16
CA LYS A 101 -15.91 4.35 15.92
C LYS A 101 -14.91 5.27 16.61
N SER A 102 -14.60 4.96 17.87
CA SER A 102 -13.56 5.66 18.62
C SER A 102 -12.17 5.23 18.15
N GLY A 103 -11.16 6.11 18.31
CA GLY A 103 -9.76 5.75 18.03
C GLY A 103 -9.29 4.53 18.85
N LYS A 104 -9.72 4.42 20.12
CA LYS A 104 -9.41 3.26 20.99
C LYS A 104 -9.94 1.94 20.41
N THR A 105 -11.14 1.96 19.82
CA THR A 105 -11.71 0.79 19.15
C THR A 105 -10.87 0.37 17.95
N VAL A 106 -10.35 1.34 17.20
CA VAL A 106 -9.46 1.06 16.07
C VAL A 106 -8.15 0.45 16.56
N ASP A 107 -7.50 1.05 17.57
CA ASP A 107 -6.25 0.56 18.14
C ASP A 107 -6.36 -0.88 18.66
N LYS A 108 -7.48 -1.22 19.32
CA LYS A 108 -7.76 -2.60 19.74
C LYS A 108 -7.76 -3.57 18.56
N ILE A 109 -8.43 -3.21 17.46
CA ILE A 109 -8.48 -4.07 16.26
C ILE A 109 -7.10 -4.18 15.58
N ILE A 110 -6.29 -3.11 15.60
CA ILE A 110 -4.92 -3.15 15.09
C ILE A 110 -4.09 -4.18 15.87
N GLN A 111 -4.23 -4.20 17.20
CA GLN A 111 -3.57 -5.17 18.08
C GLN A 111 -4.07 -6.59 17.87
N GLU A 112 -5.39 -6.80 17.79
CA GLU A 112 -6.00 -8.10 17.50
C GLU A 112 -5.51 -8.69 16.16
N LEU A 113 -5.24 -7.84 15.17
CA LEU A 113 -4.73 -8.26 13.87
C LEU A 113 -3.21 -8.46 13.84
N GLY A 114 -2.48 -8.11 14.91
CA GLY A 114 -1.02 -8.20 14.98
C GLY A 114 -0.29 -7.25 14.04
N ILE A 115 -0.96 -6.17 13.59
CA ILE A 115 -0.41 -5.22 12.60
C ILE A 115 0.46 -4.16 13.29
N GLY A 116 0.16 -3.85 14.57
CA GLY A 116 0.83 -2.85 15.36
C GLY A 116 0.10 -2.61 16.68
N THR A 117 0.38 -1.48 17.33
CA THR A 117 -0.25 -1.12 18.61
C THR A 117 -1.31 -0.04 18.46
N THR A 118 -1.10 0.92 17.55
CA THR A 118 -1.97 2.08 17.36
C THR A 118 -1.98 2.54 15.90
N ILE A 119 -2.92 3.43 15.56
CA ILE A 119 -2.91 4.16 14.28
C ILE A 119 -1.60 4.96 14.17
N SER A 120 -0.78 4.66 13.15
CA SER A 120 0.54 5.27 12.96
C SER A 120 0.85 5.57 11.49
N THR A 121 1.71 6.56 11.24
CA THR A 121 2.20 6.89 9.89
C THR A 121 3.37 6.03 9.44
N ALA A 122 4.03 5.31 10.36
CA ALA A 122 5.32 4.67 10.10
C ALA A 122 5.28 3.73 8.89
N LEU A 123 4.23 2.92 8.75
CA LEU A 123 4.06 2.04 7.59
C LEU A 123 3.94 2.82 6.28
N ILE A 124 3.10 3.86 6.25
CA ILE A 124 2.88 4.70 5.07
C ILE A 124 4.17 5.44 4.70
N GLU A 125 4.93 5.92 5.68
CA GLU A 125 6.19 6.63 5.46
C GLU A 125 7.29 5.71 4.93
N ASN A 126 7.43 4.52 5.53
CA ASN A 126 8.34 3.49 5.06
C ASN A 126 7.99 3.04 3.64
N LEU A 127 6.72 2.75 3.37
CA LEU A 127 6.26 2.36 2.04
C LEU A 127 6.54 3.45 1.01
N ASN A 128 6.23 4.71 1.33
CA ASN A 128 6.56 5.84 0.47
C ASN A 128 8.08 5.97 0.25
N SER A 129 8.92 5.72 1.27
CA SER A 129 10.37 5.71 1.08
C SER A 129 10.81 4.59 0.16
N PHE A 130 10.41 3.35 0.45
CA PHE A 130 10.77 2.19 -0.36
C PHE A 130 10.39 2.35 -1.83
N ILE A 131 9.17 2.81 -2.12
CA ILE A 131 8.75 3.07 -3.50
C ILE A 131 9.64 4.13 -4.14
N ARG A 132 9.95 5.23 -3.44
CA ARG A 132 10.83 6.28 -3.98
C ARG A 132 12.25 5.80 -4.23
N ASP A 133 12.76 4.91 -3.40
CA ASP A 133 14.13 4.40 -3.52
C ASP A 133 14.27 3.42 -4.70
N ASN A 134 13.23 2.61 -4.95
CA ASN A 134 13.22 1.60 -6.01
C ASN A 134 12.67 2.14 -7.35
N VAL A 135 11.78 3.14 -7.34
CA VAL A 135 11.20 3.75 -8.55
C VAL A 135 11.87 5.10 -8.81
N GLN A 136 12.80 5.15 -9.77
CA GLN A 136 13.61 6.34 -10.04
C GLN A 136 12.78 7.60 -10.35
N TYR A 137 11.62 7.45 -11.01
CA TYR A 137 10.71 8.55 -11.35
C TYR A 137 9.95 9.14 -10.15
N MET A 138 10.00 8.47 -8.99
CA MET A 138 9.36 8.91 -7.75
C MET A 138 10.30 9.67 -6.81
N LYS A 139 11.62 9.67 -7.08
CA LYS A 139 12.60 10.39 -6.26
C LYS A 139 12.33 11.90 -6.31
N ARG A 140 12.28 12.53 -5.14
CA ARG A 140 12.02 13.99 -5.00
C ARG A 140 13.03 14.85 -5.78
N ARG A 141 14.27 14.37 -5.89
CA ARG A 141 15.42 15.04 -6.55
C ARG A 141 16.06 14.14 -7.64
N SER A 142 15.28 13.46 -8.48
CA SER A 142 15.85 12.79 -9.67
C SER A 142 16.02 13.78 -10.83
N LYS A 143 17.10 13.57 -11.61
CA LYS A 143 17.24 14.11 -12.98
C LYS A 143 16.40 13.33 -14.01
N GLY A 144 16.02 12.09 -13.67
CA GLY A 144 15.17 11.23 -14.50
C GLY A 144 13.71 11.69 -14.44
N LEU A 145 13.22 12.23 -15.55
CA LEU A 145 11.82 12.58 -15.77
C LEU A 145 11.20 11.54 -16.68
N SER A 146 9.98 11.09 -16.36
CA SER A 146 9.26 10.27 -17.33
C SER A 146 8.88 11.16 -18.52
N ARG A 147 9.07 10.65 -19.73
CA ARG A 147 8.69 11.33 -20.97
C ARG A 147 7.19 11.18 -21.24
N VAL A 148 6.64 10.00 -20.91
CA VAL A 148 5.24 9.61 -21.14
C VAL A 148 4.63 9.05 -19.86
N PHE A 149 3.32 9.18 -19.69
CA PHE A 149 2.61 8.69 -18.50
C PHE A 149 2.62 7.17 -18.40
N ASP A 150 2.44 6.46 -19.52
CA ASP A 150 2.35 4.99 -19.55
C ASP A 150 3.61 4.33 -19.00
N TRP A 151 4.80 4.87 -19.30
CA TRP A 151 6.06 4.39 -18.73
C TRP A 151 6.08 4.43 -17.20
N MET A 152 5.39 5.39 -16.59
CA MET A 152 5.25 5.41 -15.15
C MET A 152 4.36 4.27 -14.67
N VAL A 153 3.24 4.01 -15.36
CA VAL A 153 2.34 2.90 -15.05
C VAL A 153 3.10 1.58 -15.13
N ASP A 154 3.80 1.33 -16.23
CA ASP A 154 4.56 0.09 -16.46
C ASP A 154 5.61 -0.16 -15.38
N ILE A 155 6.30 0.88 -14.93
CA ILE A 155 7.30 0.74 -13.87
C ILE A 155 6.66 0.46 -12.51
N PHE A 156 5.49 1.03 -12.24
CA PHE A 156 4.76 0.67 -11.03
C PHE A 156 4.21 -0.76 -11.11
N VAL A 157 3.78 -1.24 -12.28
CA VAL A 157 3.42 -2.65 -12.49
C VAL A 157 4.63 -3.54 -12.23
N GLY A 158 5.79 -3.21 -12.80
CA GLY A 158 7.04 -3.94 -12.58
C GLY A 158 7.47 -3.93 -11.11
N TYR A 159 7.38 -2.79 -10.43
CA TYR A 159 7.68 -2.69 -9.00
C TYR A 159 6.70 -3.52 -8.16
N PHE A 160 5.40 -3.48 -8.48
CA PHE A 160 4.38 -4.26 -7.81
C PHE A 160 4.66 -5.76 -7.91
N PHE A 161 4.99 -6.22 -9.13
CA PHE A 161 5.39 -7.60 -9.37
C PHE A 161 6.66 -7.96 -8.58
N PHE A 162 7.71 -7.14 -8.70
CA PHE A 162 8.97 -7.36 -8.01
C PHE A 162 8.80 -7.41 -6.49
N HIS A 163 8.04 -6.48 -5.90
CA HIS A 163 7.77 -6.43 -4.47
C HIS A 163 6.96 -7.64 -3.99
N ASN A 164 5.90 -8.01 -4.72
CA ASN A 164 4.99 -9.07 -4.28
C ASN A 164 5.55 -10.48 -4.49
N PHE A 165 6.26 -10.72 -5.60
CA PHE A 165 6.58 -12.09 -6.05
C PHE A 165 8.08 -12.42 -6.06
N VAL A 166 8.96 -11.42 -6.19
CA VAL A 166 10.40 -11.65 -6.38
C VAL A 166 11.19 -11.36 -5.11
N LYS A 167 10.94 -10.22 -4.45
CA LYS A 167 11.73 -9.72 -3.34
C LYS A 167 11.23 -10.26 -1.99
N PRO A 168 12.04 -11.00 -1.23
CA PRO A 168 11.69 -11.37 0.13
C PRO A 168 11.49 -10.14 1.00
N HIS A 169 10.45 -10.15 1.83
CA HIS A 169 10.16 -9.05 2.73
C HIS A 169 10.78 -9.32 4.11
N TRP A 170 11.54 -8.35 4.62
CA TRP A 170 12.28 -8.47 5.88
C TRP A 170 11.40 -8.85 7.08
N GLY A 171 10.20 -8.26 7.17
CA GLY A 171 9.23 -8.55 8.23
C GLY A 171 8.46 -9.87 8.11
N LEU A 172 8.62 -10.60 7.00
CA LEU A 172 7.98 -11.92 6.78
C LEU A 172 8.99 -13.06 6.81
N SER A 173 10.26 -12.75 6.57
CA SER A 173 11.33 -13.72 6.39
C SER A 173 11.97 -14.12 7.71
N LYS A 174 12.53 -15.34 7.77
CA LYS A 174 13.39 -15.75 8.89
C LYS A 174 14.72 -15.00 8.78
N ARG A 175 15.20 -14.47 9.90
CA ARG A 175 16.42 -13.67 9.97
C ARG A 175 17.45 -14.29 10.90
N SER A 176 18.72 -14.15 10.54
CA SER A 176 19.84 -14.47 11.40
C SER A 176 19.99 -13.45 12.54
N SER A 177 20.83 -13.77 13.52
CA SER A 177 21.23 -12.83 14.59
C SER A 177 21.85 -11.53 14.04
N LYS A 178 22.43 -11.58 12.84
CA LYS A 178 23.01 -10.42 12.13
C LYS A 178 22.01 -9.69 11.22
N ASN A 179 20.71 -10.01 11.32
CA ASN A 179 19.62 -9.46 10.52
C ASN A 179 19.65 -9.78 9.02
N TRP A 180 20.46 -10.74 8.58
CA TRP A 180 20.39 -11.27 7.20
C TRP A 180 19.17 -12.16 7.03
N ILE A 181 18.56 -12.14 5.84
CA ILE A 181 17.48 -13.08 5.51
C ILE A 181 18.10 -14.46 5.27
N GLU A 182 17.70 -15.43 6.10
CA GLU A 182 18.10 -16.83 5.94
C GLU A 182 17.08 -17.62 5.11
N ILE A 183 15.79 -17.40 5.38
CA ILE A 183 14.69 -18.00 4.63
C ILE A 183 13.80 -16.87 4.15
N GLY A 184 13.87 -16.60 2.85
CA GLY A 184 13.12 -15.54 2.20
C GLY A 184 11.65 -15.89 2.05
N VAL A 185 10.77 -14.99 2.51
CA VAL A 185 9.33 -15.08 2.28
C VAL A 185 8.88 -13.81 1.58
N THR A 186 8.31 -13.97 0.38
CA THR A 186 7.71 -12.86 -0.37
C THR A 186 6.30 -12.57 0.13
N PRO A 187 5.76 -11.36 -0.10
CA PRO A 187 4.37 -11.07 0.22
C PRO A 187 3.37 -12.06 -0.41
N ALA A 188 3.59 -12.48 -1.66
CA ALA A 188 2.73 -13.46 -2.33
C ALA A 188 2.75 -14.83 -1.65
N MET A 189 3.91 -15.26 -1.15
CA MET A 189 4.04 -16.48 -0.34
C MET A 189 3.29 -16.37 0.99
N SER A 190 3.41 -15.25 1.69
CA SER A 190 2.66 -15.01 2.93
C SER A 190 1.15 -14.98 2.73
N CYS A 191 0.69 -14.54 1.56
CA CYS A 191 -0.72 -14.60 1.18
C CYS A 191 -1.19 -15.99 0.72
N GLY A 192 -0.29 -16.97 0.55
CA GLY A 192 -0.62 -18.29 0.01
C GLY A 192 -0.96 -18.28 -1.49
N ILE A 193 -0.56 -17.24 -2.23
CA ILE A 193 -0.81 -17.12 -3.68
C ILE A 193 0.14 -18.02 -4.47
N THR A 194 1.38 -18.17 -3.98
CA THR A 194 2.40 -19.06 -4.53
C THR A 194 3.22 -19.64 -3.39
N PHE A 195 3.80 -20.81 -3.60
CA PHE A 195 4.76 -21.40 -2.65
C PHE A 195 6.21 -21.13 -3.05
N THR A 196 6.42 -20.54 -4.23
CA THR A 196 7.74 -20.32 -4.82
C THR A 196 8.04 -18.84 -4.91
N GLN A 197 9.24 -18.46 -4.48
CA GLN A 197 9.81 -17.15 -4.79
C GLN A 197 10.22 -17.14 -6.27
N PHE A 198 9.69 -16.19 -7.05
CA PHE A 198 10.09 -16.05 -8.44
C PHE A 198 11.42 -15.30 -8.56
N SER A 199 12.14 -15.56 -9.65
CA SER A 199 13.31 -14.79 -10.05
C SER A 199 13.02 -14.06 -11.35
N LEU A 200 13.57 -12.84 -11.50
CA LEU A 200 13.44 -12.08 -12.75
C LEU A 200 14.00 -12.86 -13.93
N TYR A 201 15.16 -13.50 -13.74
CA TYR A 201 15.76 -14.35 -14.76
C TYR A 201 14.80 -15.45 -15.20
N GLY A 202 14.27 -16.22 -14.24
CA GLY A 202 13.37 -17.35 -14.54
C GLY A 202 12.11 -16.92 -15.29
N ILE A 203 11.61 -15.71 -15.06
CA ILE A 203 10.44 -15.17 -15.79
C ILE A 203 10.84 -14.74 -17.20
N LEU A 204 11.95 -14.03 -17.35
CA LEU A 204 12.40 -13.51 -18.64
C LEU A 204 12.91 -14.62 -19.57
N THR A 205 13.37 -15.74 -19.01
CA THR A 205 13.82 -16.92 -19.75
C THR A 205 12.79 -18.05 -19.74
N PHE A 206 11.57 -17.78 -19.27
CA PHE A 206 10.50 -18.78 -19.30
C PHE A 206 10.07 -18.99 -20.76
N SER A 207 10.51 -20.09 -21.35
CA SER A 207 9.94 -20.62 -22.58
C SER A 207 8.91 -21.67 -22.20
N PRO A 208 7.61 -21.42 -22.42
CA PRO A 208 6.62 -22.48 -22.29
C PRO A 208 6.93 -23.52 -23.37
N THR A 209 7.36 -24.72 -22.95
CA THR A 209 7.25 -25.89 -23.81
C THR A 209 5.77 -26.12 -24.01
N LEU A 210 5.31 -25.93 -25.26
CA LEU A 210 3.99 -26.34 -25.69
C LEU A 210 4.00 -27.87 -25.71
N ASP A 211 3.49 -28.48 -24.64
CA ASP A 211 3.06 -29.87 -24.63
C ASP A 211 1.62 -29.96 -25.18
#